data_AF-A0A2P6TKH4-F1
#
_entry.id   AF-A0A2P6TKH4-F1
#
_cell.length_a   1.000
_cell.length_b   1.000
_cell.length_c   1.000
_cell.angle_alpha   90.00
_cell.angle_beta   90.00
_cell.angle_gamma   90.00
#
_symmetry.space_group_name_H-M   'P 1'
#
loop_
_entity.id
_entity.type
_entity.pdbx_description
1 polymer ?
#
loop_
_entity_poly.entity_id
_entity_poly.type
_entity_poly.pdbx_seq_one_letter_code
_entity_poly.pdbx_strand_id
1 'polypeptide(L)'
;MTTAVLEAKQQRGAAQPGGVPPALAAVPGGGGATATTSAGLLPPLEAQLAASRASFLHPQAFFVSWQGVLTLAYSGFTGALLDLKQRVTAAHPTLPPENPGSKWPKTSIGCLRDGRRLTPEQLATLCRICSEESAAFQQQQPQQQHGAANGAAAAAAAAPAAAAAGSPAVAVDSACIALFECRSLERLLSCRHVEFQGGLDAASPSEEEQQRVAAILAEPSSPTYWFEASRDGNREAHYRGPHLGATLMHPLLLPAGPSAAAPGDAAAAAGSSAAAAGVGGAVGGKGGTADRRALVAAIERFRRRVDAELPGLYVWFSDASLHITLRALIN
;
A
#
# COMPACT_ATOMS: atom_id res chain seq x y z
N MET A 1 -9.83 -8.68 24.07
CA MET A 1 -8.70 -8.17 23.26
C MET A 1 -9.11 -6.88 22.53
N THR A 2 -9.51 -5.84 23.26
CA THR A 2 -10.17 -4.65 22.70
C THR A 2 -9.48 -3.33 23.08
N THR A 3 -8.39 -3.41 23.86
CA THR A 3 -7.74 -2.24 24.47
C THR A 3 -6.62 -1.64 23.59
N ALA A 4 -5.89 -2.48 22.84
CA ALA A 4 -4.73 -2.02 22.06
C ALA A 4 -5.09 -1.15 20.83
N VAL A 5 -6.30 -1.28 20.29
CA VAL A 5 -6.77 -0.46 19.15
C VAL A 5 -7.29 0.91 19.62
N LEU A 6 -7.74 1.01 20.88
CA LEU A 6 -8.23 2.26 21.48
C LEU A 6 -7.09 3.19 21.89
N GLU A 7 -5.94 2.69 22.34
CA GLU A 7 -4.78 3.54 22.69
C GLU A 7 -4.18 4.27 21.48
N ALA A 8 -4.24 3.68 20.28
CA ALA A 8 -3.86 4.36 19.04
C ALA A 8 -4.83 5.51 18.67
N LYS A 9 -6.06 5.54 19.20
CA LYS A 9 -7.05 6.60 18.92
C LYS A 9 -6.77 7.90 19.67
N GLN A 10 -6.07 7.86 20.81
CA GLN A 10 -5.93 9.02 21.69
C GLN A 10 -4.73 9.91 21.34
N GLN A 11 -3.70 9.38 20.65
CA GLN A 11 -2.47 10.11 20.35
C GLN A 11 -2.54 11.05 19.12
N ARG A 12 -3.67 11.11 18.39
CA ARG A 12 -3.82 11.96 17.18
C ARG A 12 -4.85 13.08 17.29
N GLY A 13 -5.43 13.28 18.48
CA GLY A 13 -6.48 14.28 18.72
C GLY A 13 -6.00 15.68 19.12
N ALA A 14 -4.72 15.89 19.41
CA ALA A 14 -4.23 17.17 19.91
C ALA A 14 -2.85 17.52 19.33
N ALA A 15 -2.83 18.02 18.09
CA ALA A 15 -1.74 18.91 17.69
C ALA A 15 -2.03 20.27 18.34
N GLN A 16 -1.43 20.53 19.51
CA GLN A 16 -1.42 21.88 20.09
C GLN A 16 -0.53 22.80 19.24
N PRO A 17 -0.95 24.04 18.95
CA PRO A 17 -0.07 25.02 18.34
C PRO A 17 0.81 25.67 19.43
N GLY A 18 2.14 25.59 19.26
CA GLY A 18 3.09 26.52 19.88
C GLY A 18 3.41 26.31 21.36
N GLY A 19 4.39 25.46 21.65
CA GLY A 19 5.11 25.45 22.92
C GLY A 19 6.61 25.46 22.67
N VAL A 20 7.29 26.52 23.10
CA VAL A 20 8.76 26.63 23.09
C VAL A 20 9.33 25.64 24.12
N PRO A 21 10.30 24.77 23.77
CA PRO A 21 10.86 23.81 24.72
C PRO A 21 11.73 24.51 25.78
N PRO A 22 11.73 24.04 27.05
CA PRO A 22 12.58 24.59 28.09
C PRO A 22 14.04 24.17 27.91
N ALA A 23 14.94 25.04 28.37
CA ALA A 23 16.39 24.87 28.31
C ALA A 23 16.86 23.61 29.09
N LEU A 24 17.70 22.82 28.44
CA LEU A 24 18.37 21.65 29.00
C LEU A 24 19.42 22.06 30.03
N ALA A 25 19.29 21.53 31.26
CA ALA A 25 20.30 21.64 32.30
C ALA A 25 21.48 20.69 32.04
N ALA A 26 22.69 21.18 32.31
CA ALA A 26 23.94 20.45 32.16
C ALA A 26 24.13 19.38 33.24
N VAL A 27 24.66 18.22 32.84
CA VAL A 27 25.10 17.14 33.74
C VAL A 27 26.64 17.07 33.69
N PRO A 28 27.35 16.98 34.82
CA PRO A 28 28.81 16.91 34.84
C PRO A 28 29.32 15.49 34.59
N GLY A 29 30.54 15.43 34.02
CA GLY A 29 31.13 14.26 33.41
C GLY A 29 31.69 13.18 34.34
N GLY A 30 32.06 12.06 33.71
CA GLY A 30 32.77 10.97 34.36
C GLY A 30 33.25 9.91 33.36
N GLY A 31 34.57 9.74 33.27
CA GLY A 31 35.25 8.45 33.11
C GLY A 31 35.31 7.85 31.70
N GLY A 32 36.50 7.91 31.10
CA GLY A 32 36.80 7.36 29.79
C GLY A 32 36.80 5.82 29.72
N ALA A 33 36.24 5.33 28.62
CA ALA A 33 36.62 4.10 27.97
C ALA A 33 36.58 4.37 26.46
N THR A 34 37.74 4.38 25.82
CA THR A 34 37.90 4.56 24.37
C THR A 34 37.40 3.30 23.67
N ALA A 35 36.08 3.20 23.50
CA ALA A 35 35.47 2.31 22.53
C ALA A 35 35.71 2.94 21.15
N THR A 36 36.54 2.29 20.33
CA THR A 36 36.66 2.55 18.91
C THR A 36 35.34 2.15 18.24
N THR A 37 34.33 3.01 18.35
CA THR A 37 33.14 2.92 17.53
C THR A 37 33.57 3.26 16.11
N SER A 38 33.86 2.25 15.30
CA SER A 38 33.74 2.42 13.86
C SER A 38 32.31 2.91 13.65
N ALA A 39 32.15 4.19 13.30
CA ALA A 39 30.89 4.74 12.82
C ALA A 39 30.56 3.98 11.54
N GLY A 40 30.00 2.78 11.70
CA GLY A 40 29.63 1.92 10.60
C GLY A 40 28.65 2.71 9.77
N LEU A 41 29.03 3.01 8.54
CA LEU A 41 28.11 3.59 7.56
C LEU A 41 26.89 2.67 7.53
N LEU A 42 25.72 3.22 7.86
CA LEU A 42 24.47 2.47 7.74
C LEU A 42 24.38 1.95 6.31
N PRO A 43 24.02 0.68 6.10
CA PRO A 43 23.91 0.15 4.75
C PRO A 43 22.91 1.02 3.97
N PRO A 44 23.19 1.37 2.70
CA PRO A 44 22.26 2.14 1.88
C PRO A 44 20.90 1.47 1.82
N LEU A 45 19.83 2.25 1.80
CA LEU A 45 18.45 1.76 1.76
C LEU A 45 18.23 0.86 0.53
N GLU A 46 18.87 1.19 -0.58
CA GLU A 46 18.90 0.41 -1.82
C GLU A 46 19.44 -1.00 -1.61
N ALA A 47 20.46 -1.18 -0.76
CA ALA A 47 21.01 -2.50 -0.48
C ALA A 47 19.99 -3.39 0.26
N GLN A 48 19.19 -2.81 1.17
CA GLN A 48 18.13 -3.55 1.85
C GLN A 48 17.03 -3.98 0.89
N LEU A 49 16.62 -3.08 -0.02
CA LEU A 49 15.65 -3.37 -1.08
C LEU A 49 16.16 -4.46 -2.02
N ALA A 50 17.38 -4.31 -2.55
CA ALA A 50 17.96 -5.29 -3.49
C ALA A 50 18.07 -6.69 -2.88
N ALA A 51 18.45 -6.80 -1.60
CA ALA A 51 18.53 -8.09 -0.90
C ALA A 51 17.15 -8.72 -0.60
N SER A 52 16.04 -8.02 -0.85
CA SER A 52 14.70 -8.54 -0.57
C SER A 52 14.26 -9.58 -1.57
N ARG A 53 13.34 -10.45 -1.15
CA ARG A 53 12.70 -11.46 -2.02
C ARG A 53 11.46 -10.85 -2.66
N ALA A 54 11.23 -11.16 -3.93
CA ALA A 54 9.96 -10.92 -4.60
C ALA A 54 8.85 -11.72 -3.92
N SER A 55 7.62 -11.20 -3.94
CA SER A 55 6.46 -11.90 -3.36
C SER A 55 5.16 -11.49 -4.05
N PHE A 56 4.01 -11.97 -3.57
CA PHE A 56 2.70 -11.66 -4.15
C PHE A 56 1.77 -11.05 -3.10
N LEU A 57 1.03 -10.03 -3.51
CA LEU A 57 -0.09 -9.50 -2.74
C LEU A 57 -1.40 -9.80 -3.46
N HIS A 58 -2.38 -10.32 -2.73
CA HIS A 58 -3.69 -10.63 -3.28
C HIS A 58 -4.69 -9.54 -2.90
N PRO A 59 -5.27 -8.81 -3.88
CA PRO A 59 -6.38 -7.90 -3.63
C PRO A 59 -7.50 -8.65 -2.92
N GLN A 60 -8.03 -8.06 -1.85
CA GLN A 60 -9.05 -8.69 -1.02
C GLN A 60 -10.37 -7.95 -1.09
N ALA A 61 -10.36 -6.63 -0.87
CA ALA A 61 -11.58 -5.85 -0.85
C ALA A 61 -11.33 -4.36 -1.10
N PHE A 62 -12.26 -3.73 -1.80
CA PHE A 62 -12.52 -2.30 -1.68
C PHE A 62 -13.22 -2.03 -0.34
N PHE A 63 -12.90 -0.90 0.29
CA PHE A 63 -13.66 -0.43 1.45
C PHE A 63 -13.49 1.08 1.66
N VAL A 64 -14.38 1.63 2.49
CA VAL A 64 -14.30 3.03 2.95
C VAL A 64 -13.43 3.06 4.20
N SER A 65 -12.27 3.69 4.11
CA SER A 65 -11.39 3.94 5.26
C SER A 65 -11.86 5.17 6.06
N TRP A 66 -11.21 5.44 7.19
CA TRP A 66 -11.48 6.63 8.00
C TRP A 66 -11.41 7.91 7.16
N GLN A 67 -12.22 8.89 7.53
CA GLN A 67 -12.37 10.17 6.81
C GLN A 67 -12.82 10.00 5.35
N GLY A 68 -13.40 8.85 5.00
CA GLY A 68 -14.09 8.61 3.74
C GLY A 68 -13.15 8.28 2.59
N VAL A 69 -11.89 7.92 2.84
CA VAL A 69 -10.92 7.59 1.79
C VAL A 69 -11.23 6.21 1.22
N LEU A 70 -11.42 6.11 -0.10
CA LEU A 70 -11.66 4.84 -0.77
C LEU A 70 -10.33 4.11 -0.99
N THR A 71 -10.29 2.85 -0.57
CA THR A 71 -9.05 2.08 -0.47
C THR A 71 -9.26 0.65 -0.98
N LEU A 72 -8.28 0.13 -1.69
CA LEU A 72 -8.13 -1.31 -1.96
C LEU A 72 -7.21 -1.92 -0.90
N ALA A 73 -7.71 -2.92 -0.20
CA ALA A 73 -6.95 -3.75 0.73
C ALA A 73 -6.41 -5.02 0.07
N TYR A 74 -5.29 -5.52 0.56
CA TYR A 74 -4.71 -6.82 0.19
C TYR A 74 -4.70 -7.74 1.40
N SER A 75 -4.62 -9.06 1.18
CA SER A 75 -4.76 -10.09 2.20
C SER A 75 -3.76 -10.07 3.36
N GLY A 76 -2.70 -9.27 3.27
CA GLY A 76 -1.68 -9.13 4.30
C GLY A 76 -0.28 -9.01 3.69
N PHE A 77 0.70 -8.55 4.47
CA PHE A 77 2.08 -8.60 4.01
C PHE A 77 2.58 -10.05 4.10
N THR A 78 3.33 -10.49 3.10
CA THR A 78 4.03 -11.79 3.17
C THR A 78 5.24 -11.71 4.10
N GLY A 79 5.78 -12.88 4.48
CA GLY A 79 6.97 -12.95 5.33
C GLY A 79 8.14 -12.16 4.75
N ALA A 80 8.39 -12.27 3.44
CA ALA A 80 9.41 -11.48 2.75
C ALA A 80 9.23 -9.95 2.87
N LEU A 81 7.99 -9.45 2.76
CA LEU A 81 7.73 -8.00 2.86
C LEU A 81 7.80 -7.50 4.31
N LEU A 82 7.41 -8.32 5.29
CA LEU A 82 7.59 -8.02 6.70
C LEU A 82 9.08 -7.99 7.09
N ASP A 83 9.86 -8.96 6.62
CA ASP A 83 11.32 -8.98 6.80
C ASP A 83 11.96 -7.70 6.24
N LEU A 84 11.59 -7.28 5.03
CA LEU A 84 12.06 -6.01 4.47
C LEU A 84 11.74 -4.83 5.40
N LYS A 85 10.50 -4.71 5.89
CA LYS A 85 10.11 -3.62 6.81
C LYS A 85 10.93 -3.64 8.10
N GLN A 86 11.19 -4.83 8.65
CA GLN A 86 11.99 -5.02 9.86
C GLN A 86 13.46 -4.64 9.62
N ARG A 87 14.07 -5.12 8.53
CA ARG A 87 15.45 -4.79 8.15
C ARG A 87 15.64 -3.29 7.92
N VAL A 88 14.72 -2.61 7.24
CA VAL A 88 14.76 -1.14 7.07
C VAL A 88 14.66 -0.42 8.41
N THR A 89 13.81 -0.89 9.33
CA THR A 89 13.69 -0.30 10.67
C THR A 89 14.99 -0.46 11.47
N ALA A 90 15.57 -1.66 11.46
CA ALA A 90 16.79 -1.98 12.19
C ALA A 90 18.01 -1.25 11.63
N ALA A 91 18.12 -1.15 10.29
CA ALA A 91 19.21 -0.45 9.62
C ALA A 91 19.13 1.08 9.73
N HIS A 92 17.94 1.64 9.97
CA HIS A 92 17.73 3.08 10.04
C HIS A 92 16.92 3.47 11.28
N PRO A 93 17.52 3.39 12.49
CA PRO A 93 16.83 3.63 13.76
C PRO A 93 16.35 5.08 13.94
N THR A 94 16.84 6.02 13.12
CA THR A 94 16.40 7.41 13.10
C THR A 94 15.11 7.65 12.32
N LEU A 95 14.61 6.64 11.60
CA LEU A 95 13.31 6.74 10.93
C LEU A 95 12.19 6.84 11.97
N PRO A 96 11.16 7.66 11.72
CA PRO A 96 10.01 7.74 12.60
C PRO A 96 9.30 6.37 12.69
N PRO A 97 8.59 6.12 13.81
CA PRO A 97 7.72 4.95 13.92
C PRO A 97 6.69 4.90 12.80
N GLU A 98 6.36 3.69 12.37
CA GLU A 98 5.42 3.49 11.30
C GLU A 98 3.98 3.90 11.69
N ASN A 99 3.35 4.69 10.82
CA ASN A 99 1.95 5.08 10.97
C ASN A 99 1.02 3.85 10.90
N PRO A 100 -0.07 3.78 11.67
CA PRO A 100 -1.00 2.64 11.64
C PRO A 100 -1.50 2.30 10.23
N GLY A 101 -1.68 3.32 9.37
CA GLY A 101 -2.18 3.16 8.01
C GLY A 101 -1.22 2.46 7.02
N SER A 102 0.07 2.30 7.33
CA SER A 102 1.03 1.57 6.47
C SER A 102 1.49 0.23 7.08
N LYS A 103 0.93 -0.15 8.24
CA LYS A 103 1.19 -1.46 8.88
C LYS A 103 0.53 -2.64 8.18
N TRP A 104 -0.26 -2.39 7.15
CA TRP A 104 -0.92 -3.40 6.33
C TRP A 104 -0.94 -2.93 4.86
N PRO A 105 -0.93 -3.85 3.89
CA PRO A 105 -0.83 -3.49 2.47
C PRO A 105 -2.13 -2.89 1.97
N LYS A 106 -2.04 -1.73 1.33
CA LYS A 106 -3.18 -1.02 0.78
C LYS A 106 -2.80 -0.09 -0.37
N THR A 107 -3.80 0.23 -1.19
CA THR A 107 -3.74 1.27 -2.22
C THR A 107 -4.89 2.24 -1.99
N SER A 108 -4.60 3.51 -1.71
CA SER A 108 -5.63 4.55 -1.67
C SER A 108 -6.00 4.94 -3.11
N ILE A 109 -7.30 4.99 -3.40
CA ILE A 109 -7.84 5.14 -4.77
C ILE A 109 -8.33 6.57 -5.02
N GLY A 110 -8.93 7.17 -4.00
CA GLY A 110 -9.50 8.51 -4.05
C GLY A 110 -9.98 8.97 -2.68
N CYS A 111 -10.24 10.26 -2.57
CA CYS A 111 -10.70 10.91 -1.35
C CYS A 111 -11.91 11.79 -1.62
N LEU A 112 -12.62 12.19 -0.56
CA LEU A 112 -13.71 13.15 -0.68
C LEU A 112 -13.17 14.51 -1.15
N ARG A 113 -13.98 15.22 -1.95
CA ARG A 113 -13.72 16.64 -2.27
C ARG A 113 -13.69 17.49 -1.01
N ASP A 114 -12.99 18.61 -1.08
CA ASP A 114 -13.00 19.60 -0.01
C ASP A 114 -14.44 20.08 0.31
N GLY A 115 -14.71 20.30 1.59
CA GLY A 115 -16.04 20.70 2.07
C GLY A 115 -17.10 19.59 2.03
N ARG A 116 -16.77 18.37 1.59
CA ARG A 116 -17.71 17.23 1.60
C ARG A 116 -17.53 16.36 2.84
N ARG A 117 -18.62 15.76 3.29
CA ARG A 117 -18.68 14.71 4.32
C ARG A 117 -19.67 13.63 3.87
N LEU A 118 -19.46 12.41 4.34
CA LEU A 118 -20.40 11.31 4.12
C LEU A 118 -21.61 11.45 5.04
N THR A 119 -22.80 11.31 4.49
CA THR A 119 -24.00 10.96 5.29
C THR A 119 -24.02 9.46 5.57
N PRO A 120 -24.80 8.99 6.57
CA PRO A 120 -24.99 7.57 6.82
C PRO A 120 -25.47 6.79 5.58
N GLU A 121 -26.39 7.38 4.80
CA GLU A 121 -26.95 6.77 3.59
C GLU A 121 -25.88 6.66 2.50
N GLN A 122 -25.06 7.71 2.31
CA GLN A 122 -23.95 7.67 1.36
C GLN A 122 -22.91 6.62 1.76
N LEU A 123 -22.60 6.50 3.05
CA LEU A 123 -21.70 5.46 3.55
C LEU A 123 -22.30 4.06 3.31
N ALA A 124 -23.59 3.86 3.56
CA ALA A 124 -24.26 2.59 3.28
C ALA A 124 -24.18 2.23 1.78
N THR A 125 -24.41 3.20 0.90
CA THR A 125 -24.24 3.03 -0.56
C THR A 125 -22.81 2.64 -0.91
N LEU A 126 -21.81 3.33 -0.36
CA LEU A 126 -20.39 3.01 -0.60
C LEU A 126 -20.02 1.62 -0.08
N CYS A 127 -20.46 1.23 1.12
CA CYS A 127 -20.21 -0.10 1.68
C CYS A 127 -20.82 -1.19 0.81
N ARG A 128 -22.03 -0.96 0.26
CA ARG A 128 -22.67 -1.87 -0.69
C ARG A 128 -21.86 -2.00 -1.99
N ILE A 129 -21.47 -0.88 -2.61
CA ILE A 129 -20.62 -0.88 -3.81
C ILE A 129 -19.29 -1.61 -3.54
N CYS A 130 -18.64 -1.30 -2.42
CA CYS A 130 -17.39 -1.93 -2.00
C CYS A 130 -17.55 -3.45 -1.91
N SER A 131 -18.60 -3.94 -1.24
CA SER A 131 -18.88 -5.37 -1.10
C SER A 131 -19.08 -6.05 -2.47
N GLU A 132 -19.93 -5.49 -3.31
CA GLU A 132 -20.26 -6.07 -4.61
C GLU A 132 -19.07 -6.08 -5.59
N GLU A 133 -18.30 -4.98 -5.66
CA GLU A 133 -17.12 -4.90 -6.52
C GLU A 133 -15.96 -5.76 -6.01
N SER A 134 -15.92 -6.05 -4.71
CA SER A 134 -14.93 -6.95 -4.10
C SER A 134 -15.23 -8.43 -4.34
N ALA A 135 -16.48 -8.80 -4.63
CA ALA A 135 -16.87 -10.20 -4.87
C ALA A 135 -16.05 -10.85 -6.00
N ALA A 136 -15.63 -10.04 -6.99
CA ALA A 136 -14.76 -10.49 -8.07
C ALA A 136 -13.41 -11.04 -7.58
N PHE A 137 -12.87 -10.51 -6.47
CA PHE A 137 -11.60 -10.98 -5.91
C PHE A 137 -11.75 -12.33 -5.19
N GLN A 138 -12.91 -12.58 -4.58
CA GLN A 138 -13.19 -13.78 -3.79
C GLN A 138 -13.52 -14.99 -4.67
N GLN A 139 -14.30 -14.79 -5.73
CA GLN A 139 -14.70 -15.87 -6.66
C GLN A 139 -13.52 -16.53 -7.37
N GLN A 140 -12.40 -15.83 -7.44
CA GLN A 140 -11.23 -16.28 -8.18
C GLN A 140 -10.16 -16.94 -7.28
N GLN A 141 -10.34 -16.97 -5.95
CA GLN A 141 -9.42 -17.69 -5.07
C GLN A 141 -9.78 -19.17 -5.15
N PRO A 142 -8.88 -20.04 -5.62
CA PRO A 142 -9.11 -21.48 -5.54
C PRO A 142 -9.40 -21.78 -4.09
N GLN A 143 -10.55 -22.40 -3.81
CA GLN A 143 -10.80 -23.02 -2.51
C GLN A 143 -9.61 -23.94 -2.25
N GLN A 144 -8.64 -23.47 -1.45
CA GLN A 144 -7.66 -24.34 -0.83
C GLN A 144 -8.50 -25.19 0.12
N GLN A 145 -8.90 -26.33 -0.43
CA GLN A 145 -9.80 -27.29 0.17
C GLN A 145 -9.32 -27.53 1.59
N HIS A 146 -10.15 -27.16 2.55
CA HIS A 146 -10.16 -27.84 3.82
C HIS A 146 -10.29 -29.33 3.52
N GLY A 147 -9.21 -30.06 3.74
CA GLY A 147 -9.25 -31.50 3.92
C GLY A 147 -10.14 -31.80 5.12
N ALA A 148 -11.44 -31.90 4.88
CA ALA A 148 -12.37 -32.66 5.69
C ALA A 148 -13.14 -33.54 4.72
N ALA A 149 -12.75 -34.81 4.68
CA ALA A 149 -13.50 -35.85 4.02
C ALA A 149 -14.95 -35.81 4.51
N ASN A 150 -15.90 -35.71 3.58
CA ASN A 150 -17.13 -36.50 3.59
C ASN A 150 -17.83 -36.35 2.24
N GLY A 151 -18.05 -37.47 1.57
CA GLY A 151 -18.72 -37.52 0.29
C GLY A 151 -20.24 -37.32 0.40
N ALA A 152 -20.81 -36.75 -0.64
CA ALA A 152 -22.01 -37.25 -1.33
C ALA A 152 -22.29 -36.35 -2.53
N ALA A 153 -22.61 -36.99 -3.64
CA ALA A 153 -22.85 -36.39 -4.95
C ALA A 153 -24.12 -35.51 -4.98
N ALA A 154 -24.08 -34.41 -5.72
CA ALA A 154 -25.23 -33.90 -6.45
C ALA A 154 -24.78 -32.99 -7.60
N ALA A 155 -25.34 -33.25 -8.78
CA ALA A 155 -25.09 -32.58 -10.04
C ALA A 155 -25.68 -31.15 -10.08
N ALA A 156 -24.99 -30.23 -10.76
CA ALA A 156 -25.60 -28.99 -11.23
C ALA A 156 -24.95 -28.48 -12.53
N ALA A 157 -25.83 -27.92 -13.36
CA ALA A 157 -25.70 -27.55 -14.76
C ALA A 157 -24.54 -26.62 -15.16
N ALA A 158 -24.10 -26.78 -16.41
CA ALA A 158 -23.08 -25.99 -17.07
C ALA A 158 -23.57 -24.58 -17.46
N ALA A 159 -22.85 -23.56 -16.97
CA ALA A 159 -22.81 -22.20 -17.52
C ALA A 159 -21.54 -22.03 -18.38
N PRO A 160 -21.53 -21.13 -19.38
CA PRO A 160 -20.51 -21.11 -20.41
C PRO A 160 -19.15 -20.63 -19.89
N ALA A 161 -18.09 -21.26 -20.40
CA ALA A 161 -16.70 -21.04 -20.05
C ALA A 161 -16.22 -19.62 -20.39
N ALA A 162 -16.30 -18.70 -19.43
CA ALA A 162 -15.36 -17.59 -19.36
C ALA A 162 -14.04 -18.17 -18.79
N ALA A 163 -12.95 -18.00 -19.52
CA ALA A 163 -11.64 -18.56 -19.20
C ALA A 163 -11.28 -18.37 -17.72
N ALA A 164 -10.86 -19.46 -17.08
CA ALA A 164 -10.46 -19.54 -15.68
C ALA A 164 -9.21 -18.68 -15.40
N ALA A 165 -9.39 -17.36 -15.34
CA ALA A 165 -8.38 -16.45 -14.81
C ALA A 165 -8.48 -16.50 -13.28
N GLY A 166 -7.45 -17.05 -12.63
CA GLY A 166 -7.33 -17.04 -11.17
C GLY A 166 -7.33 -15.63 -10.60
N SER A 167 -7.44 -15.49 -9.27
CA SER A 167 -7.49 -14.17 -8.63
C SER A 167 -6.26 -13.38 -9.04
N PRO A 168 -6.42 -12.10 -9.42
CA PRO A 168 -5.28 -11.27 -9.75
C PRO A 168 -4.31 -11.27 -8.57
N ALA A 169 -3.05 -11.62 -8.84
CA ALA A 169 -1.98 -11.55 -7.85
C ALA A 169 -1.03 -10.43 -8.28
N VAL A 170 -0.77 -9.48 -7.38
CA VAL A 170 0.20 -8.41 -7.65
C VAL A 170 1.57 -8.91 -7.25
N ALA A 171 2.39 -9.25 -8.24
CA ALA A 171 3.80 -9.53 -8.02
C ALA A 171 4.51 -8.26 -7.52
N VAL A 172 5.04 -8.31 -6.29
CA VAL A 172 5.87 -7.27 -5.68
C VAL A 172 7.32 -7.73 -5.79
N ASP A 173 7.95 -7.36 -6.90
CA ASP A 173 9.31 -7.73 -7.32
C ASP A 173 10.29 -6.56 -7.26
N SER A 174 9.82 -5.43 -6.76
CA SER A 174 10.53 -4.17 -6.77
C SER A 174 9.92 -3.19 -5.78
N ALA A 175 10.68 -2.16 -5.42
CA ALA A 175 10.17 -1.02 -4.68
C ALA A 175 10.81 0.27 -5.19
N CYS A 176 10.11 1.37 -4.97
CA CYS A 176 10.59 2.71 -5.23
C CYS A 176 10.87 3.43 -3.92
N ILE A 177 12.04 4.05 -3.83
CA ILE A 177 12.30 5.13 -2.88
C ILE A 177 11.77 6.41 -3.53
N ALA A 178 10.60 6.86 -3.08
CA ALA A 178 9.90 7.99 -3.66
C ALA A 178 10.04 9.23 -2.76
N LEU A 179 10.56 10.32 -3.32
CA LEU A 179 10.46 11.67 -2.76
C LEU A 179 9.32 12.39 -3.47
N PHE A 180 8.44 13.04 -2.72
CA PHE A 180 7.21 13.60 -3.26
C PHE A 180 6.89 14.97 -2.66
N GLU A 181 6.07 15.74 -3.37
CA GLU A 181 5.58 17.06 -2.95
C GLU A 181 4.04 17.09 -2.75
N CYS A 182 3.39 15.93 -2.81
CA CYS A 182 2.01 15.73 -2.39
C CYS A 182 1.76 14.29 -1.90
N ARG A 183 0.82 14.10 -0.97
CA ARG A 183 0.58 12.79 -0.32
C ARG A 183 -0.11 11.78 -1.24
N SER A 184 -0.73 12.21 -2.35
CA SER A 184 -1.26 11.30 -3.37
C SER A 184 -0.18 10.71 -4.29
N LEU A 185 1.06 11.19 -4.21
CA LEU A 185 2.18 10.83 -5.08
C LEU A 185 1.94 11.17 -6.57
N GLU A 186 0.96 12.02 -6.87
CA GLU A 186 0.74 12.55 -8.23
C GLU A 186 1.87 13.50 -8.67
N ARG A 187 2.64 14.03 -7.71
CA ARG A 187 3.80 14.91 -7.94
C ARG A 187 5.02 14.35 -7.21
N LEU A 188 5.80 13.56 -7.93
CA LEU A 188 7.07 12.97 -7.47
C LEU A 188 8.23 13.91 -7.82
N LEU A 189 9.12 14.16 -6.85
CA LEU A 189 10.38 14.88 -7.06
C LEU A 189 11.48 13.92 -7.53
N SER A 190 11.51 12.72 -6.97
CA SER A 190 12.38 11.64 -7.42
C SER A 190 11.76 10.28 -7.13
N CYS A 191 12.11 9.29 -7.94
CA CYS A 191 11.64 7.92 -7.80
C CYS A 191 12.78 6.99 -8.17
N ARG A 192 13.46 6.43 -7.17
CA ARG A 192 14.54 5.46 -7.40
C ARG A 192 13.97 4.05 -7.31
N HIS A 193 13.83 3.41 -8.46
CA HIS A 193 13.37 2.03 -8.57
C HIS A 193 14.50 1.05 -8.23
N VAL A 194 14.21 0.06 -7.39
CA VAL A 194 15.13 -1.02 -7.01
C VAL A 194 14.41 -2.35 -7.15
N GLU A 195 14.97 -3.24 -7.97
CA GLU A 195 14.48 -4.60 -8.15
C GLU A 195 14.93 -5.50 -6.99
N PHE A 196 14.09 -6.44 -6.61
CA PHE A 196 14.36 -7.43 -5.58
C PHE A 196 15.17 -8.59 -6.17
N GLN A 197 16.28 -8.94 -5.53
CA GLN A 197 17.25 -9.93 -6.03
C GLN A 197 17.33 -11.19 -5.14
N GLY A 198 16.58 -11.24 -4.03
CA GLY A 198 16.56 -12.36 -3.09
C GLY A 198 15.80 -13.61 -3.58
N GLY A 199 15.40 -13.68 -4.85
CA GLY A 199 14.55 -14.73 -5.39
C GLY A 199 13.07 -14.53 -5.06
N LEU A 200 12.25 -15.58 -5.26
CA LEU A 200 10.80 -15.54 -5.10
C LEU A 200 10.35 -16.17 -3.77
N ASP A 201 9.47 -15.50 -3.05
CA ASP A 201 8.68 -16.02 -1.93
C ASP A 201 7.21 -16.12 -2.34
N ALA A 202 6.78 -17.34 -2.66
CA ALA A 202 5.41 -17.65 -3.05
C ALA A 202 4.50 -17.97 -1.85
N ALA A 203 4.98 -17.81 -0.61
CA ALA A 203 4.16 -18.03 0.58
C ALA A 203 3.05 -16.98 0.68
N SER A 204 1.87 -17.42 1.11
CA SER A 204 0.79 -16.54 1.51
C SER A 204 1.16 -15.75 2.79
N PRO A 205 0.50 -14.61 3.05
CA PRO A 205 0.59 -13.95 4.36
C PRO A 205 0.26 -14.91 5.51
N SER A 206 0.88 -14.73 6.67
CA SER A 206 0.57 -15.54 7.85
C SER A 206 -0.88 -15.35 8.30
N GLU A 207 -1.42 -16.30 9.06
CA GLU A 207 -2.78 -16.16 9.62
C GLU A 207 -2.93 -14.89 10.46
N GLU A 208 -1.89 -14.48 11.20
CA GLU A 208 -1.90 -13.24 11.97
C GLU A 208 -2.08 -12.00 11.08
N GLU A 209 -1.34 -11.93 9.96
CA GLU A 209 -1.48 -10.81 9.01
C GLU A 209 -2.87 -10.81 8.35
N GLN A 210 -3.37 -11.98 7.97
CA GLN A 210 -4.71 -12.13 7.40
C GLN A 210 -5.79 -11.69 8.39
N GLN A 211 -5.69 -12.11 9.65
CA GLN A 211 -6.60 -11.70 10.73
C GLN A 211 -6.52 -10.20 11.00
N ARG A 212 -5.32 -9.60 10.95
CA ARG A 212 -5.13 -8.15 11.10
C ARG A 212 -5.88 -7.38 10.01
N VAL A 213 -5.74 -7.80 8.75
CA VAL A 213 -6.47 -7.18 7.63
C VAL A 213 -7.97 -7.41 7.75
N ALA A 214 -8.39 -8.62 8.10
CA ALA A 214 -9.80 -8.95 8.30
C ALA A 214 -10.45 -8.08 9.39
N ALA A 215 -9.73 -7.81 10.49
CA ALA A 215 -10.20 -6.90 11.53
C ALA A 215 -10.41 -5.47 11.02
N ILE A 216 -9.50 -4.96 10.18
CA ILE A 216 -9.64 -3.63 9.56
C ILE A 216 -10.84 -3.60 8.61
N LEU A 217 -11.01 -4.64 7.78
CA LEU A 217 -12.13 -4.75 6.84
C LEU A 217 -13.48 -4.96 7.54
N ALA A 218 -13.50 -5.40 8.79
CA ALA A 218 -14.70 -5.53 9.59
C ALA A 218 -15.14 -4.21 10.24
N GLU A 219 -14.26 -3.20 10.34
CA GLU A 219 -14.60 -1.92 10.99
C GLU A 219 -15.84 -1.23 10.37
N PRO A 220 -16.01 -1.16 9.03
CA PRO A 220 -17.16 -0.51 8.42
C PRO A 220 -18.52 -1.12 8.76
N SER A 221 -18.55 -2.36 9.26
CA SER A 221 -19.78 -3.03 9.70
C SER A 221 -20.26 -2.55 11.07
N SER A 222 -19.43 -1.80 11.82
CA SER A 222 -19.84 -1.24 13.10
C SER A 222 -20.90 -0.14 12.89
N PRO A 223 -22.02 -0.14 13.65
CA PRO A 223 -23.03 0.92 13.58
C PRO A 223 -22.49 2.33 13.85
N THR A 224 -21.36 2.44 14.56
CA THR A 224 -20.72 3.72 14.89
C THR A 224 -19.61 4.12 13.92
N TYR A 225 -19.30 3.29 12.91
CA TYR A 225 -18.20 3.55 11.99
C TYR A 225 -18.40 4.86 11.20
N TRP A 226 -19.65 5.26 10.98
CA TRP A 226 -19.95 6.46 10.22
C TRP A 226 -19.31 7.72 10.82
N PHE A 227 -19.10 7.78 12.14
CA PHE A 227 -18.39 8.90 12.77
C PHE A 227 -16.93 8.96 12.32
N GLU A 228 -16.25 7.82 12.21
CA GLU A 228 -14.85 7.74 11.76
C GLU A 228 -14.75 8.03 10.26
N ALA A 229 -15.68 7.50 9.46
CA ALA A 229 -15.72 7.69 8.01
C ALA A 229 -16.12 9.13 7.60
N SER A 230 -17.00 9.79 8.36
CA SER A 230 -17.47 11.15 8.05
C SER A 230 -16.58 12.27 8.63
N ARG A 231 -15.63 11.92 9.52
CA ARG A 231 -14.72 12.86 10.19
C ARG A 231 -14.00 13.75 9.17
N ASP A 232 -13.75 15.00 9.58
CA ASP A 232 -12.90 15.92 8.81
C ASP A 232 -11.45 15.44 8.74
N GLY A 233 -10.79 15.84 7.66
CA GLY A 233 -9.41 15.47 7.33
C GLY A 233 -9.31 14.66 6.04
N ASN A 234 -8.10 14.40 5.56
CA ASN A 234 -7.86 13.57 4.37
C ASN A 234 -8.75 13.91 3.15
N ARG A 235 -9.03 15.19 2.93
CA ARG A 235 -9.76 15.70 1.75
C ARG A 235 -8.80 15.98 0.60
N GLU A 236 -9.33 16.44 -0.53
CA GLU A 236 -8.56 16.78 -1.71
C GLU A 236 -7.31 17.63 -1.39
N ALA A 237 -7.47 18.73 -0.65
CA ALA A 237 -6.35 19.59 -0.28
C ALA A 237 -5.28 18.88 0.58
N HIS A 238 -5.65 17.90 1.40
CA HIS A 238 -4.69 17.12 2.19
C HIS A 238 -3.76 16.28 1.30
N TYR A 239 -4.33 15.70 0.25
CA TYR A 239 -3.62 14.79 -0.65
C TYR A 239 -2.86 15.51 -1.76
N ARG A 240 -3.47 16.53 -2.36
CA ARG A 240 -2.92 17.29 -3.51
C ARG A 240 -2.26 18.60 -3.12
N GLY A 241 -2.39 19.05 -1.88
CA GLY A 241 -1.66 20.21 -1.38
C GLY A 241 -0.15 19.96 -1.28
N PRO A 242 0.67 21.02 -1.19
CA PRO A 242 2.11 20.89 -0.99
C PRO A 242 2.43 20.12 0.30
N HIS A 243 3.19 19.04 0.16
CA HIS A 243 3.69 18.26 1.29
C HIS A 243 4.93 17.47 0.89
N LEU A 244 6.09 17.86 1.44
CA LEU A 244 7.33 17.14 1.20
C LEU A 244 7.41 15.89 2.08
N GLY A 245 7.70 14.75 1.47
CA GLY A 245 7.84 13.49 2.18
C GLY A 245 8.65 12.46 1.40
N ALA A 246 8.90 11.34 2.06
CA ALA A 246 9.61 10.19 1.50
C ALA A 246 8.91 8.88 1.88
N THR A 247 8.77 7.96 0.94
CA THR A 247 8.14 6.65 1.19
C THR A 247 8.79 5.54 0.37
N LEU A 248 8.75 4.32 0.92
CA LEU A 248 8.93 3.10 0.17
C LEU A 248 7.58 2.63 -0.34
N MET A 249 7.45 2.50 -1.65
CA MET A 249 6.21 2.09 -2.28
C MET A 249 6.46 1.12 -3.44
N HIS A 250 5.44 0.35 -3.79
CA HIS A 250 5.43 -0.44 -5.01
C HIS A 250 4.33 0.09 -5.95
N PRO A 251 4.66 0.58 -7.14
CA PRO A 251 3.67 1.16 -8.05
C PRO A 251 2.80 0.05 -8.68
N LEU A 252 1.50 0.30 -8.81
CA LEU A 252 0.59 -0.66 -9.46
C LEU A 252 0.78 -0.69 -10.97
N LEU A 253 1.10 0.45 -11.57
CA LEU A 253 1.57 0.53 -12.94
C LEU A 253 3.07 0.83 -12.91
N LEU A 254 3.88 -0.10 -13.40
CA LEU A 254 5.27 0.21 -13.65
C LEU A 254 5.31 1.31 -14.72
N PRO A 255 6.23 2.30 -14.59
CA PRO A 255 6.56 3.12 -15.74
C PRO A 255 6.85 2.15 -16.88
N ALA A 256 6.28 2.40 -18.06
CA ALA A 256 6.81 1.76 -19.25
C ALA A 256 8.33 1.96 -19.15
N GLY A 257 9.10 0.87 -19.18
CA GLY A 257 10.55 1.01 -19.16
C GLY A 257 11.00 1.91 -20.30
N PRO A 258 12.29 2.13 -20.50
CA PRO A 258 12.76 2.52 -21.83
C PRO A 258 12.34 1.38 -22.79
N SER A 259 11.09 1.43 -23.27
CA SER A 259 10.63 0.73 -24.45
C SER A 259 11.68 1.09 -25.47
N ALA A 260 12.41 0.08 -25.97
CA ALA A 260 13.42 0.24 -27.00
C ALA A 260 12.93 1.34 -27.94
N ALA A 261 13.52 2.53 -27.79
CA ALA A 261 12.94 3.73 -28.34
C ALA A 261 12.77 3.46 -29.82
N ALA A 262 11.58 3.70 -30.36
CA ALA A 262 11.49 3.91 -31.79
C ALA A 262 12.56 4.97 -32.12
N PRO A 263 13.48 4.71 -33.07
CA PRO A 263 14.60 5.59 -33.32
C PRO A 263 14.05 6.92 -33.86
N GLY A 264 13.95 7.92 -33.00
CA GLY A 264 13.46 9.24 -33.33
C GLY A 264 13.31 10.08 -32.08
N ASP A 265 14.06 11.16 -32.00
CA ASP A 265 13.96 12.25 -31.02
C ASP A 265 14.65 12.03 -29.66
N ALA A 266 15.99 11.98 -29.73
CA ALA A 266 16.86 12.23 -28.59
C ALA A 266 17.11 13.74 -28.45
N ALA A 267 16.60 14.36 -27.38
CA ALA A 267 17.22 15.54 -26.77
C ALA A 267 16.87 15.65 -25.27
N ALA A 268 17.92 15.60 -24.45
CA ALA A 268 18.05 16.13 -23.09
C ALA A 268 17.34 15.42 -21.91
N ALA A 269 18.01 14.42 -21.33
CA ALA A 269 18.26 14.33 -19.89
C ALA A 269 19.36 13.29 -19.61
N ALA A 270 20.57 13.76 -19.30
CA ALA A 270 21.72 12.92 -18.95
C ALA A 270 21.84 12.78 -17.43
N GLY A 271 22.06 11.56 -16.96
CA GLY A 271 22.62 11.31 -15.62
C GLY A 271 22.06 10.11 -14.85
N SER A 272 22.15 8.88 -15.37
CA SER A 272 22.18 7.70 -14.49
C SER A 272 23.00 6.56 -15.10
N SER A 273 24.05 6.19 -14.38
CA SER A 273 24.99 5.10 -14.68
C SER A 273 24.31 3.73 -14.65
N ALA A 274 24.63 2.91 -15.66
CA ALA A 274 24.21 1.53 -15.84
C ALA A 274 25.32 0.54 -15.40
N ALA A 275 24.93 -0.51 -14.68
CA ALA A 275 25.54 -1.84 -14.54
C ALA A 275 24.85 -2.51 -13.32
N ALA A 276 24.40 -3.77 -13.30
CA ALA A 276 24.79 -4.94 -14.05
C ALA A 276 23.57 -5.87 -14.28
N ALA A 277 23.50 -6.46 -15.47
CA ALA A 277 22.55 -7.51 -15.81
C ALA A 277 23.07 -8.85 -15.28
N GLY A 278 22.58 -9.25 -14.11
CA GLY A 278 22.67 -10.62 -13.61
C GLY A 278 21.39 -11.37 -13.94
N VAL A 279 21.53 -12.63 -14.35
CA VAL A 279 20.44 -13.56 -14.69
C VAL A 279 19.63 -13.91 -13.43
N GLY A 280 18.79 -12.97 -12.98
CA GLY A 280 17.66 -13.22 -12.09
C GLY A 280 16.42 -13.17 -12.96
N GLY A 281 15.76 -14.31 -13.18
CA GLY A 281 14.54 -14.36 -13.98
C GLY A 281 13.53 -13.36 -13.42
N ALA A 282 13.22 -12.32 -14.19
CA ALA A 282 12.23 -11.32 -13.81
C ALA A 282 10.93 -12.03 -13.44
N VAL A 283 10.58 -12.00 -12.15
CA VAL A 283 9.31 -12.55 -11.64
C VAL A 283 8.13 -11.83 -12.29
N GLY A 284 8.34 -10.59 -12.75
CA GLY A 284 7.44 -9.80 -13.59
C GLY A 284 7.37 -10.24 -15.07
N GLY A 285 7.23 -11.54 -15.34
CA GLY A 285 6.90 -12.02 -16.69
C GLY A 285 5.58 -11.42 -17.24
N LYS A 286 5.22 -11.77 -18.48
CA LYS A 286 3.97 -11.31 -19.14
C LYS A 286 2.71 -11.42 -18.26
N GLY A 287 2.67 -12.41 -17.35
CA GLY A 287 1.60 -12.61 -16.37
C GLY A 287 1.45 -11.47 -15.37
N GLY A 288 2.54 -11.03 -14.72
CA GLY A 288 2.47 -9.97 -13.72
C GLY A 288 2.00 -8.62 -14.28
N THR A 289 2.30 -8.35 -15.56
CA THR A 289 1.77 -7.15 -16.24
C THR A 289 0.27 -7.28 -16.52
N ALA A 290 -0.22 -8.47 -16.89
CA ALA A 290 -1.64 -8.71 -17.14
C ALA A 290 -2.46 -8.57 -15.86
N ASP A 291 -1.99 -9.13 -14.74
CA ASP A 291 -2.67 -9.07 -13.45
C ASP A 291 -2.77 -7.64 -12.92
N ARG A 292 -1.69 -6.85 -13.03
CA ARG A 292 -1.70 -5.43 -12.67
C ARG A 292 -2.70 -4.62 -13.52
N ARG A 293 -2.74 -4.86 -14.84
CA ARG A 293 -3.74 -4.21 -15.72
C ARG A 293 -5.16 -4.62 -15.37
N ALA A 294 -5.40 -5.90 -15.08
CA ALA A 294 -6.71 -6.37 -14.64
C ALA A 294 -7.14 -5.70 -13.33
N LEU A 295 -6.20 -5.52 -12.39
CA LEU A 295 -6.47 -4.80 -11.14
C LEU A 295 -6.81 -3.33 -11.37
N VAL A 296 -6.06 -2.62 -12.21
CA VAL A 296 -6.37 -1.22 -12.55
C VAL A 296 -7.71 -1.10 -13.27
N ALA A 297 -8.04 -2.04 -14.17
CA ALA A 297 -9.35 -2.09 -14.80
C ALA A 297 -10.49 -2.32 -13.78
N ALA A 298 -10.26 -3.12 -12.74
CA ALA A 298 -11.22 -3.29 -11.65
C ALA A 298 -11.38 -1.99 -10.82
N ILE A 299 -10.29 -1.27 -10.55
CA ILE A 299 -10.32 0.05 -9.89
C ILE A 299 -11.12 1.05 -10.74
N GLU A 300 -10.91 1.09 -12.05
CA GLU A 300 -11.65 1.97 -12.97
C GLU A 300 -13.15 1.66 -13.02
N ARG A 301 -13.51 0.37 -13.00
CA ARG A 301 -14.92 -0.06 -12.90
C ARG A 301 -15.54 0.41 -11.57
N PHE A 302 -14.81 0.23 -10.46
CA PHE A 302 -15.24 0.69 -9.14
C PHE A 302 -15.44 2.22 -9.10
N ARG A 303 -14.49 3.01 -9.62
CA ARG A 303 -14.58 4.49 -9.70
C ARG A 303 -15.83 4.93 -10.47
N ARG A 304 -16.03 4.40 -11.68
CA ARG A 304 -17.21 4.73 -12.50
C ARG A 304 -18.51 4.41 -11.79
N ARG A 305 -18.56 3.31 -11.05
CA ARG A 305 -19.74 2.92 -10.28
C ARG A 305 -20.01 3.89 -9.13
N VAL A 306 -18.98 4.29 -8.38
CA VAL A 306 -19.12 5.32 -7.34
C VAL A 306 -19.59 6.65 -7.93
N ASP A 307 -19.02 7.09 -9.05
CA ASP A 307 -19.43 8.35 -9.70
C ASP A 307 -20.87 8.31 -10.23
N ALA A 308 -21.34 7.16 -10.70
CA ALA A 308 -22.72 6.99 -11.17
C ALA A 308 -23.74 7.09 -10.02
N GLU A 309 -23.41 6.56 -8.84
CA GLU A 309 -24.32 6.53 -7.70
C GLU A 309 -24.16 7.73 -6.75
N LEU A 310 -22.97 8.34 -6.70
CA LEU A 310 -22.61 9.43 -5.79
C LEU A 310 -21.84 10.54 -6.55
N PRO A 311 -22.48 11.19 -7.54
CA PRO A 311 -21.80 12.09 -8.46
C PRO A 311 -21.15 13.28 -7.74
N GLY A 312 -19.90 13.57 -8.12
CA GLY A 312 -19.14 14.72 -7.63
C GLY A 312 -18.71 14.62 -6.16
N LEU A 313 -18.87 13.47 -5.51
CA LEU A 313 -18.47 13.31 -4.11
C LEU A 313 -16.97 13.11 -3.94
N TYR A 314 -16.35 12.40 -4.88
CA TYR A 314 -14.95 11.97 -4.83
C TYR A 314 -14.04 12.68 -5.83
N VAL A 315 -12.75 12.63 -5.52
CA VAL A 315 -11.63 12.93 -6.40
C VAL A 315 -10.78 11.67 -6.48
N TRP A 316 -10.47 11.25 -7.71
CA TRP A 316 -9.69 10.06 -7.96
C TRP A 316 -8.22 10.43 -8.12
N PHE A 317 -7.33 9.63 -7.52
CA PHE A 317 -5.90 9.76 -7.75
C PHE A 317 -5.54 9.19 -9.13
N SER A 318 -4.56 9.80 -9.81
CA SER A 318 -4.12 9.31 -11.12
C SER A 318 -3.67 7.85 -11.10
N ASP A 319 -3.87 7.12 -12.19
CA ASP A 319 -3.43 5.72 -12.29
C ASP A 319 -1.92 5.55 -12.11
N ALA A 320 -1.16 6.54 -12.58
CA ALA A 320 0.30 6.57 -12.43
C ALA A 320 0.76 6.73 -10.97
N SER A 321 -0.10 7.25 -10.09
CA SER A 321 0.20 7.43 -8.67
C SER A 321 -0.38 6.33 -7.78
N LEU A 322 -1.11 5.37 -8.34
CA LEU A 322 -1.60 4.22 -7.58
C LEU A 322 -0.44 3.32 -7.16
N HIS A 323 -0.32 3.09 -5.85
CA HIS A 323 0.78 2.35 -5.27
C HIS A 323 0.37 1.63 -3.99
N ILE A 324 1.11 0.57 -3.67
CA ILE A 324 1.10 -0.05 -2.35
C ILE A 324 2.19 0.62 -1.52
N THR A 325 1.84 1.23 -0.40
CA THR A 325 2.85 1.73 0.55
C THR A 325 3.47 0.56 1.29
N LEU A 326 4.78 0.36 1.13
CA LEU A 326 5.54 -0.64 1.87
C LEU A 326 5.98 -0.09 3.23
N ARG A 327 6.42 1.17 3.29
CA ARG A 327 6.81 1.86 4.53
C ARG A 327 6.97 3.36 4.31
N ALA A 328 6.33 4.18 5.14
CA ALA A 328 6.64 5.62 5.18
C ALA A 328 8.03 5.86 5.78
N LEU A 329 8.84 6.72 5.14
CA LEU A 329 10.19 7.07 5.61
C LEU A 329 10.19 8.43 6.31
N ILE A 330 9.55 9.42 5.71
CA ILE A 330 9.39 10.79 6.24
C ILE A 330 8.00 11.26 5.83
N ASN A 331 7.21 11.78 6.77
CA ASN A 331 5.84 12.25 6.53
C ASN A 331 5.55 13.54 7.28
#